data_AF-A0A536XSN6-F1
#
_entry.id   AF-A0A536XSN6-F1
#
_cell.length_a   1.000
_cell.length_b   1.000
_cell.length_c   1.000
_cell.angle_alpha   90.00
_cell.angle_beta   90.00
_cell.angle_gamma   90.00
#
_symmetry.space_group_name_H-M   'P 1'
#
loop_
_entity.id
_entity.type
_entity.pdbx_description
1 polymer ?
#
loop_
_entity_poly.entity_id
_entity_poly.type
_entity_poly.pdbx_seq_one_letter_code
_entity_poly.pdbx_strand_id
1 'polypeptide(L)' 'MDTNLTADDFDWLRKLKGAADAKRDPPPIPANIATKLRTFGLARPNSSGTFTITSEGRDALLEQDMRDAEDR' A
#
# COMPACT_ATOMS: atom_id res chain seq x y z
N MET A 1 7.66 -12.58 -13.56
CA MET A 1 6.64 -11.89 -12.75
C MET A 1 6.92 -10.41 -12.91
N ASP A 2 5.95 -9.65 -13.42
CA ASP A 2 6.05 -8.20 -13.49
C ASP A 2 6.20 -7.66 -12.07
N THR A 3 7.44 -7.33 -11.73
CA THR A 3 7.80 -6.86 -10.40
C THR A 3 7.31 -5.44 -10.18
N ASN A 4 6.83 -4.73 -11.19
CA ASN A 4 6.46 -3.32 -11.04
C ASN A 4 5.14 -3.15 -10.27
N LEU A 5 5.12 -2.12 -9.42
CA LEU A 5 3.91 -1.62 -8.76
C LEU A 5 3.03 -0.94 -9.81
N THR A 6 1.74 -1.24 -9.77
CA THR A 6 0.70 -0.69 -10.64
C THR A 6 -0.18 0.27 -9.86
N ALA A 7 -1.02 1.03 -10.57
CA ALA A 7 -2.01 1.91 -9.93
C ALA A 7 -2.93 1.16 -8.94
N ASP A 8 -3.28 -0.10 -9.23
CA ASP A 8 -4.07 -0.94 -8.33
C ASP A 8 -3.32 -1.27 -7.03
N ASP A 9 -2.01 -1.55 -7.12
CA ASP A 9 -1.17 -1.78 -5.94
C ASP A 9 -1.15 -0.53 -5.03
N PHE A 10 -1.06 0.66 -5.61
CA PHE A 10 -1.12 1.94 -4.89
C PHE A 10 -2.52 2.26 -4.32
N ASP A 11 -3.60 1.88 -5.00
CA ASP A 11 -4.96 2.01 -4.46
C ASP A 11 -5.14 1.17 -3.17
N TRP A 12 -4.65 -0.07 -3.17
CA TRP A 12 -4.63 -0.90 -1.97
C TRP A 12 -3.76 -0.32 -0.87
N LEU A 13 -2.61 0.25 -1.21
CA LEU A 13 -1.77 0.95 -0.24
C LEU A 13 -2.49 2.17 0.37
N ARG A 14 -3.25 2.92 -0.42
CA ARG A 14 -4.09 4.04 0.04
C ARG A 14 -5.20 3.59 0.97
N LYS A 15 -5.83 2.44 0.70
CA LYS A 15 -6.80 1.80 1.62
C LYS A 15 -6.17 1.41 2.95
N LEU A 16 -4.95 0.85 2.94
CA LEU A 16 -4.21 0.53 4.16
C LEU A 16 -3.85 1.76 4.97
N LYS A 17 -3.44 2.85 4.30
CA LYS A 17 -3.23 4.15 4.95
C LYS A 17 -4.52 4.62 5.64
N GLY A 18 -5.64 4.62 4.92
CA GLY A 18 -6.94 5.04 5.45
C GLY A 18 -7.38 4.23 6.67
N ALA A 19 -7.21 2.91 6.63
CA ALA A 19 -7.52 2.05 7.77
C ALA A 19 -6.61 2.32 8.99
N ALA A 20 -5.31 2.49 8.75
CA ALA A 20 -4.34 2.81 9.80
C ALA A 20 -4.60 4.18 10.46
N ASP A 21 -4.87 5.22 9.65
CA ASP A 21 -5.24 6.56 10.14
C ASP A 21 -6.55 6.52 10.95
N ALA A 22 -7.54 5.74 10.49
CA ALA A 22 -8.82 5.57 11.17
C ALA A 22 -8.77 4.62 12.39
N LYS A 23 -7.61 3.99 12.68
CA LYS A 23 -7.47 2.92 13.69
C LYS A 23 -8.49 1.78 13.50
N ARG A 24 -8.80 1.45 12.25
CA ARG A 24 -9.72 0.39 11.87
C ARG A 24 -8.95 -0.80 11.30
N ASP A 25 -9.62 -1.95 11.29
CA ASP A 25 -9.08 -3.11 10.62
C ASP A 25 -9.02 -2.86 9.10
N PRO A 26 -7.88 -3.11 8.45
CA PRO A 26 -7.73 -2.93 7.01
C PRO A 26 -8.59 -3.94 6.23
N PRO A 27 -9.03 -3.59 5.01
CA PRO A 27 -9.75 -4.53 4.16
C PRO A 27 -8.87 -5.75 3.80
N PRO A 28 -9.48 -6.93 3.58
CA PRO A 28 -8.75 -8.10 3.13
C PRO A 28 -8.14 -7.85 1.75
N ILE A 29 -6.82 -7.98 1.65
CA ILE A 29 -6.06 -7.66 0.44
C ILE A 29 -5.87 -8.93 -0.41
N PRO A 30 -5.98 -8.84 -1.74
CA PRO A 30 -5.58 -9.92 -2.64
C PRO A 30 -4.14 -10.37 -2.40
N ALA A 31 -3.91 -11.70 -2.35
CA ALA A 31 -2.61 -12.27 -2.01
C ALA A 31 -1.46 -11.83 -2.93
N ASN A 32 -1.74 -11.60 -4.23
CA ASN A 32 -0.76 -11.10 -5.18
C ASN A 32 -0.27 -9.69 -4.82
N ILE A 33 -1.20 -8.80 -4.49
CA ILE A 33 -0.92 -7.40 -4.11
C ILE A 33 -0.21 -7.37 -2.76
N ALA A 34 -0.69 -8.14 -1.79
CA ALA A 34 -0.03 -8.28 -0.49
C ALA A 34 1.43 -8.76 -0.63
N THR A 35 1.69 -9.69 -1.55
CA THR A 35 3.05 -10.17 -1.86
C THR A 35 3.92 -9.06 -2.45
N LYS A 36 3.39 -8.28 -3.39
CA LYS A 36 4.11 -7.13 -3.98
C LYS A 36 4.39 -6.06 -2.93
N LEU A 37 3.38 -5.57 -2.22
CA LEU A 37 3.54 -4.53 -1.20
C LEU A 37 4.53 -4.95 -0.11
N ARG A 38 4.57 -6.24 0.26
CA ARG A 38 5.58 -6.79 1.16
C ARG A 38 6.97 -6.82 0.53
N THR A 39 7.09 -7.28 -0.71
CA THR A 39 8.36 -7.35 -1.45
C THR A 39 9.01 -5.98 -1.58
N PHE A 40 8.21 -4.93 -1.80
CA PHE A 40 8.66 -3.54 -1.88
C PHE A 40 8.79 -2.83 -0.54
N GLY A 41 8.55 -3.51 0.59
CA GLY A 41 8.64 -2.90 1.92
C GLY A 41 7.54 -1.89 2.27
N LEU A 42 6.50 -1.77 1.44
CA LEU A 42 5.43 -0.75 1.57
C LEU A 42 4.36 -1.16 2.58
N ALA A 43 4.17 -2.46 2.79
CA ALA A 43 3.25 -3.00 3.79
C ALA A 43 3.86 -4.20 4.51
N ARG A 44 3.50 -4.37 5.78
CA ARG A 44 3.92 -5.51 6.60
C ARG A 44 2.74 -6.20 7.27
N PRO A 45 2.78 -7.52 7.47
CA PRO A 45 1.78 -8.19 8.29
C PRO A 45 1.83 -7.67 9.73
N ASN A 46 0.67 -7.53 10.35
CA ASN A 46 0.50 -7.24 11.77
C ASN A 46 0.19 -8.53 12.56
N SER A 47 0.03 -8.40 13.87
CA SER A 47 -0.24 -9.53 14.78
C SER A 47 -1.58 -10.23 14.52
N SER A 48 -2.54 -9.57 13.86
CA SER A 48 -3.84 -10.14 13.49
C SER A 48 -3.82 -10.88 12.15
N GLY A 49 -2.66 -10.94 11.48
CA GLY A 49 -2.53 -11.52 10.13
C GLY A 49 -3.05 -10.62 9.01
N THR A 50 -3.45 -9.38 9.32
CA THR A 50 -3.76 -8.34 8.33
C THR A 50 -2.53 -7.49 8.04
N PHE A 51 -2.59 -6.58 7.08
CA PHE A 51 -1.42 -5.76 6.71
C PHE A 51 -1.56 -4.32 7.19
N THR A 52 -0.44 -3.72 7.58
CA THR A 52 -0.37 -2.31 7.92
C THR A 52 0.66 -1.63 7.04
N ILE A 53 0.35 -0.41 6.60
CA ILE A 53 1.26 0.41 5.81
C ILE A 53 2.53 0.74 6.62
N THR A 54 3.69 0.72 5.97
CA THR A 54 4.98 1.13 6.56
C THR A 54 5.23 2.62 6.37
N SER A 55 6.31 3.16 6.95
CA SER A 55 6.75 4.52 6.64
C SER A 55 7.12 4.67 5.16
N GLU A 56 7.85 3.70 4.60
CA GLU A 56 8.20 3.65 3.17
C GLU A 56 6.95 3.60 2.28
N GLY A 57 5.92 2.84 2.68
CA GLY A 57 4.63 2.83 1.97
C GLY A 57 3.93 4.19 1.96
N ARG A 58 4.08 4.98 3.02
CA ARG A 58 3.53 6.35 3.06
C ARG A 58 4.31 7.30 2.16
N ASP A 59 5.63 7.18 2.14
CA ASP A 59 6.50 7.98 1.26
C ASP A 59 6.21 7.69 -0.21
N ALA A 60 6.13 6.41 -0.57
CA ALA A 60 5.81 5.97 -1.93
C ALA A 60 4.44 6.46 -2.41
N LEU A 61 3.45 6.58 -1.51
CA LEU A 61 2.16 7.19 -1.83
C LEU A 61 2.28 8.69 -2.12
N LEU A 62 3.10 9.42 -1.35
CA LEU A 62 3.34 10.84 -1.58
C LEU A 62 4.04 11.06 -2.93
N GLU A 63 5.06 10.26 -3.24
CA GLU A 63 5.74 10.30 -4.54
C GLU A 63 4.80 9.95 -5.71
N GLN A 64 3.88 9.01 -5.53
CA GLN A 64 2.87 8.69 -6.54
C GLN A 64 1.86 9.83 -6.74
N ASP A 65 1.39 10.44 -5.64
CA ASP A 65 0.44 11.56 -5.69
C ASP A 65 1.04 12.80 -6.38
N MET A 66 2.33 13.10 -6.12
CA MET A 66 3.06 14.16 -6.80
C MET A 66 3.16 13.90 -8.31
N ARG A 67 3.54 12.68 -8.72
CA ARG A 67 3.62 12.31 -10.14
C ARG A 67 2.27 12.42 -10.86
N ASP A 68 1.19 11.95 -10.23
CA ASP A 68 -0.17 12.06 -10.79
C ASP A 68 -0.64 13.52 -10.92
N ALA A 69 -0.20 14.40 -10.01
CA ALA A 69 -0.50 15.82 -10.08
C ALA A 69 0.29 16.56 -11.17
N GLU A 70 1.49 16.08 -11.51
CA GLU A 70 2.36 16.65 -12.55
C GLU A 70 1.99 16.22 -13.98
N ASP A 71 1.37 15.06 -14.16
CA ASP A 71 0.93 14.53 -15.47
C ASP A 71 -0.40 15.15 -15.96
N ARG A 72 -1.03 16.01 -15.14
CA ARG A 72 -2.36 16.60 -15.38
C ARG A 72 -2.31 18.04 -15.90
#